data_AF-A0A8H6IEQ2-F1
#
_entry.id   AF-A0A8H6IEQ2-F1
#
_cell.length_a   1.000
_cell.length_b   1.000
_cell.length_c   1.000
_cell.angle_alpha   90.00
_cell.angle_beta   90.00
_cell.angle_gamma   90.00
#
_symmetry.space_group_name_H-M   'P 1'
#
loop_
_entity.id
_entity.type
_entity.pdbx_description
1 polymer ?
#
loop_
_entity_poly.entity_id
_entity_poly.type
_entity_poly.pdbx_seq_one_letter_code
_entity_poly.pdbx_strand_id
1 'polypeptide(L)'
;SDGLSALQKVQASDEMKKNPSARGPANASKDEFTTPKRDSGTVKGKKVLRWSFKCKHCSAIRTFPRTVDGPNVKWEDEPTKPRTSNLTAHLRTEYKEYAKKKAAIAEAAEGDAPLEGEYNLPVVRDLMAEFLKKGELNPAVNPTWKGFLKLFALWILDDDLPWTTGESPMLRDLFKYLHINHKLPSDTTLGIHFMALTMDNATTNDEIFKNVARYLVSIYGTGNHPDRHIQCLAHVINLVVQAILAGL
;
A
#
# COMPACT_ATOMS: atom_id res chain seq x y z
N SER A 1 -25.52 4.59 9.72
CA SER A 1 -24.17 4.01 9.78
C SER A 1 -23.50 4.53 11.02
N ASP A 2 -23.42 3.68 12.03
CA ASP A 2 -23.06 3.95 13.41
C ASP A 2 -21.53 3.82 13.51
N GLY A 3 -20.84 4.96 13.59
CA GLY A 3 -19.37 5.06 13.51
C GLY A 3 -18.60 4.25 14.55
N LEU A 4 -19.27 3.81 15.63
CA LEU A 4 -18.73 2.89 16.62
C LEU A 4 -18.41 1.51 16.02
N SER A 5 -19.26 1.00 15.12
CA SER A 5 -19.05 -0.28 14.43
C SER A 5 -17.85 -0.24 13.47
N ALA A 6 -17.55 0.93 12.90
CA ALA A 6 -16.38 1.11 12.03
C ALA A 6 -15.08 1.17 12.86
N LEU A 7 -15.08 1.91 13.98
CA LEU A 7 -13.94 2.01 14.89
C LEU A 7 -13.57 0.65 15.51
N GLN A 8 -14.55 -0.16 15.93
CA GLN A 8 -14.29 -1.49 16.46
C GLN A 8 -13.69 -2.44 15.41
N LYS A 9 -14.09 -2.34 14.14
CA LYS A 9 -13.49 -3.12 13.05
C LYS A 9 -12.03 -2.75 12.80
N VAL A 10 -11.69 -1.47 12.87
CA VAL A 10 -10.31 -1.00 12.71
C VAL A 10 -9.45 -1.44 13.88
N GLN A 11 -9.94 -1.28 15.12
CA GLN A 11 -9.22 -1.71 16.33
C GLN A 11 -8.97 -3.22 16.34
N ALA A 12 -9.98 -4.04 15.98
CA ALA A 12 -9.81 -5.49 15.86
C ALA A 12 -8.80 -5.89 14.76
N SER A 13 -8.82 -5.18 13.62
CA SER A 13 -7.83 -5.37 12.55
C SER A 13 -6.40 -5.02 13.01
N ASP A 14 -6.25 -3.94 13.78
CA ASP A 14 -4.93 -3.48 14.22
C ASP A 14 -4.37 -4.33 15.37
N GLU A 15 -5.22 -4.89 16.23
CA GLU A 15 -4.80 -5.90 17.22
C GLU A 15 -4.35 -7.20 16.55
N MET A 16 -4.98 -7.62 15.44
CA MET A 16 -4.50 -8.75 14.64
C MET A 16 -3.13 -8.48 13.98
N LYS A 17 -2.78 -7.22 13.70
CA LYS A 17 -1.50 -6.81 13.10
C LYS A 17 -0.36 -6.68 14.12
N LYS A 18 -0.64 -6.70 15.43
CA LYS A 18 0.38 -6.53 16.49
C LYS A 18 1.32 -7.72 16.67
N ASN A 19 1.23 -8.79 15.87
CA ASN A 19 2.26 -9.84 15.85
C ASN A 19 3.48 -9.36 15.04
N PRO A 20 4.57 -8.86 15.68
CA PRO A 20 5.67 -8.22 14.98
C PRO A 20 6.57 -9.21 14.23
N SER A 21 6.28 -10.52 14.32
CA SER A 21 7.11 -11.59 13.79
C SER A 21 6.88 -11.90 12.30
N ALA A 22 5.83 -11.35 11.68
CA ALA A 22 5.53 -11.56 10.26
C ALA A 22 5.99 -10.37 9.39
N ARG A 23 7.25 -9.96 9.48
CA ARG A 23 7.82 -8.99 8.54
C ARG A 23 8.15 -9.69 7.23
N GLY A 24 7.27 -9.56 6.25
CA GLY A 24 7.51 -9.92 4.84
C GLY A 24 6.27 -10.47 4.13
N PRO A 25 6.22 -10.38 2.79
CA PRO A 25 5.14 -10.97 2.01
C PRO A 25 5.03 -12.47 2.26
N ALA A 26 3.79 -12.98 2.23
CA ALA A 26 3.53 -14.40 2.43
C ALA A 26 4.31 -15.23 1.40
N ASN A 27 5.12 -16.18 1.88
CA ASN A 27 5.90 -17.03 0.98
C ASN A 27 4.98 -18.07 0.32
N ALA A 28 4.46 -17.74 -0.87
CA ALA A 28 3.60 -18.62 -1.67
C ALA A 28 4.25 -19.98 -2.00
N SER A 29 5.58 -20.09 -1.94
CA SER A 29 6.26 -21.39 -2.16
C SER A 29 5.92 -22.44 -1.09
N LYS A 30 5.42 -22.03 0.09
CA LYS A 30 5.09 -22.96 1.19
C LYS A 30 4.03 -23.98 0.76
N ASP A 31 3.11 -23.59 -0.13
CA ASP A 31 2.02 -24.45 -0.58
C ASP A 31 2.49 -25.61 -1.47
N GLU A 32 3.70 -25.52 -2.01
CA GLU A 32 4.34 -26.59 -2.79
C GLU A 32 5.07 -27.62 -1.92
N PHE A 33 5.01 -27.47 -0.59
CA PHE A 33 5.52 -28.41 0.39
C PHE A 33 4.39 -28.98 1.23
N THR A 34 4.63 -30.17 1.78
CA THR A 34 3.74 -30.77 2.79
C THR A 34 3.70 -29.93 4.05
N THR A 35 2.61 -30.06 4.82
CA THR A 35 2.48 -29.44 6.14
C THR A 35 3.70 -29.80 6.99
N PRO A 36 4.34 -28.83 7.66
CA PRO A 36 5.56 -29.06 8.42
C PRO A 36 5.36 -30.18 9.43
N LYS A 37 6.26 -31.16 9.41
CA LYS A 37 6.29 -32.25 10.37
C LYS A 37 7.40 -32.00 11.39
N ARG A 38 7.17 -32.46 12.61
CA ARG A 38 8.20 -32.46 13.64
C ARG A 38 9.22 -33.54 13.29
N ASP A 39 10.48 -33.17 13.38
CA ASP A 39 11.60 -34.06 13.14
C ASP A 39 12.66 -33.85 14.23
N SER A 40 13.45 -34.88 14.50
CA SER A 40 14.56 -34.80 15.42
C SER A 40 15.78 -35.44 14.78
N GLY A 41 16.83 -34.64 14.59
CA GLY A 41 18.12 -35.12 14.11
C GLY A 41 19.18 -35.07 15.19
N THR A 42 20.35 -35.65 14.92
CA THR A 42 21.52 -35.53 15.78
C THR A 42 22.60 -34.75 15.03
N VAL A 43 23.11 -33.67 15.62
CA VAL A 43 24.23 -32.89 15.08
C VAL A 43 25.35 -32.90 16.11
N LYS A 44 26.52 -33.44 15.74
CA LYS A 44 27.67 -33.59 16.65
C LYS A 44 27.30 -34.30 17.97
N GLY A 45 26.52 -35.38 17.90
CA GLY A 45 26.07 -36.15 19.06
C GLY A 45 24.96 -35.50 19.90
N LYS A 46 24.54 -34.26 19.62
CA LYS A 46 23.44 -33.60 20.33
C LYS A 46 22.14 -33.71 19.53
N LYS A 47 21.03 -34.03 20.21
CA LYS A 47 19.69 -34.02 19.63
C LYS A 47 19.29 -32.59 19.29
N VAL A 48 18.91 -32.35 18.03
CA VAL A 48 18.46 -31.05 17.52
C VAL A 48 17.04 -31.22 17.01
N LEU A 49 16.13 -30.38 17.50
CA LEU A 49 14.74 -30.34 17.08
C LEU A 49 14.62 -29.59 15.75
N ARG A 50 13.86 -30.14 14.81
CA ARG A 50 13.69 -29.56 13.48
C ARG A 50 12.24 -29.62 13.00
N TRP A 51 11.90 -28.69 12.12
CA TRP A 51 10.73 -28.77 11.25
C TRP A 51 11.15 -29.34 9.90
N SER A 52 10.46 -30.37 9.42
CA SER A 52 10.70 -30.97 8.11
C SER A 52 9.56 -30.62 7.14
N PHE A 53 9.95 -30.18 5.95
CA PHE A 53 9.09 -29.82 4.83
C PHE A 53 9.46 -30.73 3.66
N LYS A 54 8.63 -31.73 3.38
CA LYS A 54 8.80 -32.59 2.20
C LYS A 54 8.24 -31.87 0.98
N CYS A 55 9.04 -31.74 -0.08
CA CYS A 55 8.59 -31.20 -1.35
C CYS A 55 7.49 -32.09 -1.95
N LYS A 56 6.44 -31.50 -2.53
CA LYS A 56 5.38 -32.27 -3.19
C LYS A 56 5.83 -32.84 -4.55
N HIS A 57 6.87 -32.26 -5.14
CA HIS A 57 7.32 -32.55 -6.52
C HIS A 57 8.54 -33.46 -6.60
N CYS A 58 9.26 -33.66 -5.50
CA CYS A 58 10.42 -34.56 -5.46
C CYS A 58 10.61 -35.20 -4.08
N SER A 59 11.60 -36.07 -3.93
CA SER A 59 11.91 -36.75 -2.67
C SER A 59 12.63 -35.88 -1.65
N ALA A 60 13.03 -34.66 -2.00
CA ALA A 60 13.78 -33.78 -1.12
C ALA A 60 12.98 -33.36 0.12
N ILE A 61 13.66 -33.35 1.27
CA ILE A 61 13.13 -32.87 2.55
C ILE A 61 13.99 -31.70 3.00
N ARG A 62 13.36 -30.55 3.22
CA ARG A 62 14.03 -29.37 3.77
C ARG A 62 13.77 -29.31 5.27
N THR A 63 14.83 -29.11 6.05
CA THR A 63 14.72 -29.04 7.51
C THR A 63 15.11 -27.65 8.03
N PHE A 64 14.40 -27.18 9.05
CA PHE A 64 14.65 -25.91 9.72
C PHE A 64 14.77 -26.14 11.22
N PRO A 65 15.59 -25.35 11.95
CA PRO A 65 15.63 -25.42 13.41
C PRO A 65 14.24 -25.17 14.01
N ARG A 66 13.93 -25.92 15.07
CA ARG A 66 12.71 -25.75 15.88
C ARG A 66 13.12 -25.32 17.29
N THR A 67 12.49 -24.28 17.83
CA THR A 67 12.81 -23.77 19.18
C THR A 67 11.88 -24.31 20.26
N VAL A 68 10.65 -24.68 19.89
CA VAL A 68 9.63 -25.16 20.82
C VAL A 68 9.61 -26.69 20.87
N ASP A 69 9.61 -27.27 22.08
CA ASP A 69 9.48 -28.71 22.28
C ASP A 69 8.13 -29.09 22.90
N GLY A 70 7.67 -30.31 22.62
CA GLY A 70 6.42 -30.84 23.16
C GLY A 70 5.64 -31.75 22.19
N PRO A 71 4.70 -32.55 22.73
CA PRO A 71 3.97 -33.56 21.98
C PRO A 71 2.90 -33.00 21.03
N ASN A 72 2.43 -31.77 21.24
CA ASN A 72 1.36 -31.15 20.45
C ASN A 72 1.74 -29.79 19.83
N VAL A 73 3.04 -29.49 19.77
CA VAL A 73 3.54 -28.23 19.19
C VAL A 73 3.27 -28.20 17.69
N LYS A 74 2.64 -27.12 17.23
CA LYS A 74 2.39 -26.79 15.83
C LYS A 74 3.42 -25.76 15.34
N TRP A 75 3.50 -25.59 14.02
CA TRP A 75 4.40 -24.60 13.41
C TRP A 75 4.04 -23.16 13.81
N GLU A 76 2.74 -22.92 14.05
CA GLU A 76 2.18 -21.63 14.44
C GLU A 76 2.62 -21.22 15.86
N ASP A 77 3.03 -22.19 16.69
CA ASP A 77 3.46 -21.96 18.07
C ASP A 77 4.91 -21.47 18.16
N GLU A 78 5.66 -21.41 17.03
CA GLU A 78 7.02 -20.87 17.01
C GLU A 78 7.03 -19.36 17.29
N PRO A 79 7.73 -18.89 18.34
CA PRO A 79 7.81 -17.47 18.64
C PRO A 79 8.51 -16.69 17.51
N THR A 80 9.51 -17.32 16.89
CA THR A 80 10.21 -16.78 15.72
C THR A 80 10.21 -17.83 14.61
N LYS A 81 9.41 -17.61 13.56
CA LYS A 81 9.38 -18.51 12.39
C LYS A 81 10.74 -18.49 11.69
N PRO A 82 11.38 -19.65 11.43
CA PRO A 82 12.66 -19.68 10.75
C PRO A 82 12.52 -19.22 9.30
N ARG A 83 13.59 -18.64 8.75
CA ARG A 83 13.62 -18.13 7.37
C ARG A 83 13.40 -19.27 6.37
N THR A 84 12.28 -19.25 5.66
CA THR A 84 11.91 -20.29 4.68
C THR A 84 12.46 -20.06 3.27
N SER A 85 13.45 -19.17 3.10
CA SER A 85 14.02 -18.85 1.77
C SER A 85 14.58 -20.08 1.03
N ASN A 86 15.03 -21.08 1.79
CA ASN A 86 15.53 -22.34 1.23
C ASN A 86 14.44 -23.17 0.51
N LEU A 87 13.16 -22.99 0.87
CA LEU A 87 12.03 -23.63 0.17
C LEU A 87 11.90 -23.06 -1.25
N THR A 88 11.90 -21.72 -1.35
CA THR A 88 11.84 -21.02 -2.63
C THR A 88 13.05 -21.32 -3.50
N ALA A 89 14.25 -21.34 -2.91
CA ALA A 89 15.48 -21.67 -3.61
C ALA A 89 15.41 -23.08 -4.21
N HIS A 90 14.98 -24.08 -3.42
CA HIS A 90 14.80 -25.45 -3.90
C HIS A 90 13.87 -25.54 -5.10
N LEU A 91 12.68 -24.92 -5.04
CA LEU A 91 11.75 -24.97 -6.17
C LEU A 91 12.34 -24.32 -7.42
N ARG A 92 13.12 -23.25 -7.27
CA ARG A 92 13.73 -22.54 -8.39
C ARG A 92 14.87 -23.33 -9.03
N THR A 93 15.70 -24.02 -8.24
CA THR A 93 16.92 -24.68 -8.72
C THR A 93 16.70 -26.14 -9.09
N GLU A 94 15.93 -26.87 -8.29
CA GLU A 94 15.80 -28.33 -8.40
C GLU A 94 14.49 -28.74 -9.09
N TYR A 95 13.51 -27.85 -9.23
CA TYR A 95 12.24 -28.15 -9.89
C TYR A 95 11.94 -27.19 -11.06
N LYS A 96 12.56 -27.47 -12.22
CA LYS A 96 12.48 -26.63 -13.43
C LYS A 96 11.05 -26.31 -13.88
N GLU A 97 10.11 -27.23 -13.70
CA GLU A 97 8.70 -27.04 -14.08
C GLU A 97 8.00 -25.97 -13.24
N TYR A 98 8.36 -25.80 -11.96
CA TYR A 98 7.84 -24.70 -11.15
C TYR A 98 8.37 -23.34 -11.61
N ALA A 99 9.64 -23.26 -12.01
CA ALA A 99 10.19 -22.03 -12.56
C ALA A 99 9.45 -21.62 -13.85
N LYS A 100 9.17 -22.58 -14.74
CA LYS A 100 8.36 -22.36 -15.95
C LYS A 100 6.93 -21.96 -15.62
N LYS A 101 6.25 -22.69 -14.72
CA LYS A 101 4.88 -22.36 -14.30
C LYS A 101 4.79 -20.96 -13.68
N LYS A 102 5.76 -20.58 -12.85
CA LYS A 102 5.80 -19.25 -12.24
C LYS A 102 6.05 -18.15 -13.28
N ALA A 103 6.92 -18.39 -14.26
CA ALA A 103 7.13 -17.46 -15.38
C ALA A 103 5.86 -17.30 -16.22
N ALA A 104 5.19 -18.41 -16.56
CA ALA A 104 3.92 -18.37 -17.30
C ALA A 104 2.79 -17.66 -16.53
N ILE A 105 2.73 -17.83 -15.20
CA ILE A 105 1.78 -17.08 -14.36
C ILE A 105 2.12 -15.58 -14.33
N ALA A 106 3.40 -15.23 -14.27
CA ALA A 106 3.81 -13.82 -14.30
C ALA A 106 3.50 -13.18 -15.66
N GLU A 107 3.80 -13.86 -16.76
CA GLU A 107 3.46 -13.42 -18.13
C GLU A 107 1.95 -13.33 -18.34
N ALA A 108 1.16 -14.27 -17.77
CA ALA A 108 -0.30 -14.20 -17.83
C ALA A 108 -0.90 -13.11 -16.92
N ALA A 109 -0.22 -12.77 -15.81
CA ALA A 109 -0.65 -11.72 -14.90
C ALA A 109 -0.36 -10.32 -15.46
N GLU A 110 0.66 -10.15 -16.30
CA GLU A 110 0.93 -8.88 -17.00
C GLU A 110 -0.16 -8.51 -18.04
N GLY A 111 -1.02 -9.46 -18.43
CA GLY A 111 -2.06 -9.23 -19.42
C GLY A 111 -3.42 -8.75 -18.88
N ASP A 112 -3.72 -8.97 -17.59
CA ASP A 112 -5.09 -8.76 -17.08
C ASP A 112 -5.21 -8.61 -15.55
N ALA A 113 -4.10 -8.38 -14.83
CA ALA A 113 -4.20 -8.07 -13.41
C ALA A 113 -4.89 -6.70 -13.21
N PRO A 114 -5.96 -6.60 -12.41
CA PRO A 114 -6.45 -5.32 -11.95
C PRO A 114 -5.27 -4.58 -11.31
N LEU A 115 -5.15 -3.28 -11.58
CA LEU A 115 -4.14 -2.36 -11.02
C LEU A 115 -4.31 -2.18 -9.50
N GLU A 116 -4.35 -3.28 -8.74
CA GLU A 116 -4.35 -3.29 -7.28
C GLU A 116 -2.93 -3.00 -6.79
N GLY A 117 -2.57 -1.72 -6.79
CA GLY A 117 -1.34 -1.24 -6.19
C GLY A 117 -0.73 0.02 -6.78
N GLU A 118 -1.29 0.61 -7.85
CA GLU A 118 -0.65 1.74 -8.52
C GLU A 118 -0.84 3.10 -7.84
N TYR A 119 -1.85 3.25 -6.98
CA TYR A 119 -2.15 4.53 -6.34
C TYR A 119 -1.97 4.47 -4.83
N ASN A 120 -1.26 5.44 -4.27
CA ASN A 120 -0.97 5.54 -2.84
C ASN A 120 -2.21 5.93 -2.02
N LEU A 121 -3.11 6.72 -2.62
CA LEU A 121 -4.32 7.24 -2.00
C LEU A 121 -5.57 6.51 -2.53
N PRO A 122 -6.38 5.87 -1.66
CA PRO A 122 -7.60 5.18 -2.06
C PRO A 122 -8.59 6.06 -2.83
N VAL A 123 -8.67 7.35 -2.48
CA VAL A 123 -9.55 8.32 -3.17
C VAL A 123 -9.10 8.57 -4.62
N VAL A 124 -7.79 8.58 -4.88
CA VAL A 124 -7.23 8.76 -6.23
C VAL A 124 -7.57 7.51 -7.05
N ARG A 125 -7.33 6.32 -6.49
CA ARG A 125 -7.68 5.04 -7.12
C ARG A 125 -9.14 4.98 -7.54
N ASP A 126 -10.07 5.28 -6.62
CA ASP A 126 -11.50 5.16 -6.88
C ASP A 126 -11.95 6.16 -7.97
N LEU A 127 -11.35 7.35 -7.99
CA LEU A 127 -11.64 8.37 -8.99
C LEU A 127 -11.05 8.03 -10.37
N MET A 128 -9.85 7.44 -10.41
CA MET A 128 -9.26 6.92 -11.64
C MET A 128 -10.08 5.77 -12.22
N ALA A 129 -10.54 4.85 -11.37
CA ALA A 129 -11.41 3.75 -11.79
C ALA A 129 -12.74 4.28 -12.38
N GLU A 130 -13.36 5.29 -11.76
CA GLU A 130 -14.56 5.93 -12.32
C GLU A 130 -14.27 6.62 -13.66
N PHE A 131 -13.13 7.29 -13.78
CA PHE A 131 -12.73 7.99 -15.01
C PHE A 131 -12.49 7.01 -16.16
N LEU A 132 -11.74 5.93 -15.92
CA LEU A 132 -11.50 4.86 -16.90
C LEU A 132 -12.80 4.19 -17.34
N LYS A 133 -13.67 3.84 -16.38
CA LYS A 133 -14.99 3.27 -16.68
C LYS A 133 -15.87 4.21 -17.52
N LYS A 134 -15.82 5.53 -17.27
CA LYS A 134 -16.50 6.54 -18.10
C LYS A 134 -15.93 6.63 -19.52
N GLY A 135 -14.62 6.44 -19.67
CA GLY A 135 -13.94 6.37 -20.97
C GLY A 135 -14.32 5.12 -21.76
N GLU A 136 -14.38 3.96 -21.10
CA GLU A 136 -14.80 2.69 -21.72
C GLU A 136 -16.25 2.74 -22.22
N LEU A 137 -17.16 3.29 -21.41
CA LEU A 137 -18.58 3.41 -21.76
C LEU A 137 -18.84 4.46 -22.85
N ASN A 138 -17.87 5.32 -23.14
CA ASN A 138 -18.04 6.39 -24.12
C ASN A 138 -16.68 6.80 -24.74
N PRO A 139 -16.17 6.05 -25.74
CA PRO A 139 -14.84 6.27 -26.32
C PRO A 139 -14.68 7.64 -27.02
N ALA A 140 -15.78 8.38 -27.17
CA ALA A 140 -15.83 9.75 -27.69
C ALA A 140 -15.85 10.83 -26.57
N VAL A 141 -15.56 10.50 -25.30
CA VAL A 141 -15.37 11.53 -24.27
C VAL A 141 -14.15 12.35 -24.67
N ASN A 142 -14.40 13.45 -25.35
CA ASN A 142 -13.40 14.47 -25.60
C ASN A 142 -12.87 14.92 -24.24
N PRO A 143 -11.58 14.71 -23.95
CA PRO A 143 -11.02 15.09 -22.67
C PRO A 143 -11.27 16.59 -22.47
N THR A 144 -11.97 16.93 -21.39
CA THR A 144 -12.25 18.32 -21.07
C THR A 144 -11.06 18.91 -20.32
N TRP A 145 -10.80 20.20 -20.53
CA TRP A 145 -9.75 20.91 -19.79
C TRP A 145 -9.91 20.78 -18.26
N LYS A 146 -11.15 20.85 -17.77
CA LYS A 146 -11.48 20.67 -16.34
C LYS A 146 -11.16 19.24 -15.86
N GLY A 147 -11.47 18.22 -16.66
CA GLY A 147 -11.14 16.84 -16.34
C GLY A 147 -9.64 16.62 -16.27
N PHE A 148 -8.90 17.15 -17.25
CA PHE A 148 -7.44 17.10 -17.28
C PHE A 148 -6.80 17.74 -16.04
N LEU A 149 -7.21 18.97 -15.67
CA LEU A 149 -6.71 19.64 -14.46
C LEU A 149 -6.95 18.83 -13.19
N LYS A 150 -8.12 18.20 -13.08
CA LYS A 150 -8.48 17.37 -11.92
C LYS A 150 -7.58 16.13 -11.82
N LEU A 151 -7.36 15.41 -12.93
CA LEU A 151 -6.47 14.25 -12.95
C LEU A 151 -5.03 14.64 -12.63
N PHE A 152 -4.55 15.74 -13.23
CA PHE A 152 -3.18 16.21 -13.04
C PHE A 152 -2.92 16.63 -11.58
N ALA A 153 -3.87 17.33 -10.95
CA ALA A 153 -3.78 17.68 -9.53
C ALA A 153 -3.78 16.44 -8.61
N LEU A 154 -4.58 15.42 -8.93
CA LEU A 154 -4.59 14.17 -8.17
C LEU A 154 -3.29 13.41 -8.29
N TRP A 155 -2.68 13.39 -9.48
CA TRP A 155 -1.37 12.78 -9.69
C TRP A 155 -0.28 13.46 -8.85
N ILE A 156 -0.25 14.79 -8.82
CA ILE A 156 0.69 15.55 -7.96
C ILE A 156 0.53 15.15 -6.48
N LEU A 157 -0.70 14.98 -6.01
CA LEU A 157 -0.97 14.60 -4.61
C LEU A 157 -0.62 13.14 -4.30
N ASP A 158 -0.85 12.22 -5.24
CA ASP A 158 -0.61 10.80 -5.02
C ASP A 158 0.87 10.45 -4.95
N ASP A 159 1.69 11.15 -5.75
CA ASP A 159 3.14 10.96 -5.85
C ASP A 159 3.95 11.99 -5.02
N ASP A 160 3.27 12.83 -4.23
CA ASP A 160 3.88 13.91 -3.42
C ASP A 160 4.83 14.81 -4.25
N LEU A 161 4.40 15.18 -5.45
CA LEU A 161 5.18 15.99 -6.37
C LEU A 161 5.06 17.48 -6.04
N PRO A 162 6.07 18.31 -6.38
CA PRO A 162 5.94 19.76 -6.28
C PRO A 162 4.82 20.30 -7.19
N TRP A 163 4.09 21.33 -6.77
CA TRP A 163 3.08 22.01 -7.61
C TRP A 163 3.65 22.60 -8.91
N THR A 164 4.95 22.88 -8.93
CA THR A 164 5.70 23.32 -10.12
C THR A 164 5.93 22.21 -11.15
N THR A 165 5.48 20.97 -10.90
CA THR A 165 5.62 19.83 -11.83
C THR A 165 5.02 20.11 -13.20
N GLY A 166 3.90 20.85 -13.25
CA GLY A 166 3.29 21.29 -14.52
C GLY A 166 4.16 22.26 -15.34
N GLU A 167 5.19 22.85 -14.73
CA GLU A 167 6.11 23.78 -15.38
C GLU A 167 7.37 23.09 -15.90
N SER A 168 7.52 21.78 -15.67
CA SER A 168 8.66 20.99 -16.14
C SER A 168 8.79 21.05 -17.68
N PRO A 169 9.93 21.56 -18.21
CA PRO A 169 10.17 21.59 -19.65
C PRO A 169 10.13 20.20 -20.29
N MET A 170 10.63 19.17 -19.58
CA MET A 170 10.67 17.80 -20.07
C MET A 170 9.26 17.18 -20.15
N LEU A 171 8.41 17.46 -19.17
CA LEU A 171 7.02 17.01 -19.19
C LEU A 171 6.24 17.67 -20.34
N ARG A 172 6.52 18.95 -20.61
CA ARG A 172 5.94 19.67 -21.73
C ARG A 172 6.34 19.05 -23.07
N ASP A 173 7.60 18.65 -23.22
CA ASP A 173 8.07 18.03 -24.45
C ASP A 173 7.55 16.59 -24.61
N LEU A 174 7.35 15.85 -23.52
CA LEU A 174 6.64 14.57 -23.52
C LEU A 174 5.19 14.73 -24.02
N PHE A 175 4.46 15.74 -23.53
CA PHE A 175 3.08 16.01 -23.97
C PHE A 175 3.00 16.36 -25.45
N LYS A 176 3.97 17.13 -25.97
CA LYS A 176 4.08 17.41 -27.42
C LYS A 176 4.35 16.13 -28.21
N TYR A 177 5.26 15.28 -27.75
CA TYR A 177 5.60 14.00 -28.40
C TYR A 177 4.40 13.07 -28.48
N LEU A 178 3.60 13.00 -27.42
CA LEU A 178 2.37 12.20 -27.36
C LEU A 178 1.16 12.85 -28.06
N HIS A 179 1.35 14.00 -28.71
CA HIS A 179 0.28 14.78 -29.36
C HIS A 179 -0.91 15.11 -28.43
N ILE A 180 -0.63 15.34 -27.14
CA ILE A 180 -1.66 15.73 -26.17
C ILE A 180 -1.99 17.21 -26.39
N ASN A 181 -3.25 17.50 -26.76
CA ASN A 181 -3.71 18.85 -27.10
C ASN A 181 -3.97 19.76 -25.88
N HIS A 182 -3.67 19.30 -24.67
CA HIS A 182 -3.83 20.07 -23.44
C HIS A 182 -2.51 20.74 -23.04
N LYS A 183 -2.59 22.03 -22.68
CA LYS A 183 -1.44 22.74 -22.11
C LYS A 183 -1.16 22.20 -20.70
N LEU A 184 0.09 22.11 -20.28
CA LEU A 184 0.35 21.81 -18.86
C LEU A 184 -0.08 23.02 -18.01
N PRO A 185 -0.70 22.79 -16.83
CA PRO A 185 -1.08 23.87 -15.96
C PRO A 185 0.14 24.45 -15.24
N SER A 186 0.13 25.76 -14.99
CA SER A 186 1.10 26.38 -14.10
C SER A 186 0.79 26.07 -12.63
N ASP A 187 1.76 26.30 -11.75
CA ASP A 187 1.56 26.20 -10.29
C ASP A 187 0.35 27.04 -9.85
N THR A 188 0.28 28.30 -10.29
CA THR A 188 -0.85 29.19 -10.00
C THR A 188 -2.20 28.62 -10.47
N THR A 189 -2.23 27.97 -11.63
CA THR A 189 -3.47 27.38 -12.18
C THR A 189 -3.92 26.20 -11.33
N LEU A 190 -2.99 25.35 -10.91
CA LEU A 190 -3.27 24.22 -10.02
C LEU A 190 -3.69 24.68 -8.63
N GLY A 191 -2.99 25.66 -8.06
CA GLY A 191 -3.31 26.26 -6.77
C GLY A 191 -4.73 26.83 -6.75
N ILE A 192 -5.12 27.62 -7.76
CA ILE A 192 -6.49 28.17 -7.86
C ILE A 192 -7.52 27.05 -8.01
N HIS A 193 -7.24 26.03 -8.83
CA HIS A 193 -8.17 24.91 -9.04
C HIS A 193 -8.34 24.08 -7.76
N PHE A 194 -7.27 23.82 -7.04
CA PHE A 194 -7.28 23.11 -5.76
C PHE A 194 -8.02 23.91 -4.68
N MET A 195 -7.77 25.22 -4.61
CA MET A 195 -8.53 26.12 -3.75
C MET A 195 -10.02 26.05 -4.10
N ALA A 196 -10.41 26.09 -5.37
CA ALA A 196 -11.82 25.96 -5.76
C ALA A 196 -12.41 24.58 -5.38
N LEU A 197 -11.66 23.50 -5.53
CA LEU A 197 -12.09 22.14 -5.14
C LEU A 197 -12.30 22.00 -3.63
N THR A 198 -11.51 22.69 -2.83
CA THR A 198 -11.54 22.61 -1.36
C THR A 198 -12.48 23.66 -0.75
N MET A 199 -12.56 24.86 -1.31
CA MET A 199 -13.39 25.95 -0.78
C MET A 199 -14.89 25.67 -0.89
N ASP A 200 -15.35 24.95 -1.90
CA ASP A 200 -16.79 24.67 -2.11
C ASP A 200 -17.30 23.39 -1.41
N ASN A 201 -16.44 22.67 -0.68
CA ASN A 201 -16.83 21.40 -0.07
C ASN A 201 -16.41 21.29 1.40
N ALA A 202 -17.25 21.82 2.29
CA ALA A 202 -17.03 21.82 3.74
C ALA A 202 -16.67 20.42 4.29
N THR A 203 -17.27 19.36 3.76
CA THR A 203 -16.98 17.98 4.17
C THR A 203 -15.60 17.51 3.73
N THR A 204 -15.09 17.96 2.57
CA THR A 204 -13.71 17.69 2.13
C THR A 204 -12.71 18.43 3.02
N ASN A 205 -13.01 19.68 3.40
CA ASN A 205 -12.18 20.43 4.34
C ASN A 205 -12.11 19.76 5.71
N ASP A 206 -13.24 19.22 6.21
CA ASP A 206 -13.28 18.48 7.47
C ASP A 206 -12.41 17.21 7.43
N GLU A 207 -12.43 16.45 6.33
CA GLU A 207 -11.59 15.24 6.20
C GLU A 207 -10.10 15.57 6.01
N ILE A 208 -9.75 16.59 5.22
CA ILE A 208 -8.37 17.08 5.12
C ILE A 208 -7.87 17.50 6.49
N PHE A 209 -8.68 18.26 7.24
CA PHE A 209 -8.33 18.68 8.59
C PHE A 209 -8.14 17.50 9.53
N LYS A 210 -9.06 16.52 9.55
CA LYS A 210 -8.91 15.33 10.40
C LYS A 210 -7.62 14.56 10.12
N ASN A 211 -7.22 14.45 8.85
CA ASN A 211 -5.99 13.75 8.46
C ASN A 211 -4.74 14.55 8.84
N VAL A 212 -4.72 15.87 8.57
CA VAL A 212 -3.64 16.77 8.98
C VAL A 212 -3.51 16.84 10.50
N ALA A 213 -4.62 16.96 11.23
CA ALA A 213 -4.64 16.96 12.68
C ALA A 213 -4.10 15.65 13.25
N ARG A 214 -4.51 14.48 12.71
CA ARG A 214 -3.95 13.17 13.09
C ARG A 214 -2.43 13.10 12.85
N TYR A 215 -1.97 13.60 11.72
CA TYR A 215 -0.54 13.63 11.40
C TYR A 215 0.24 14.56 12.34
N LEU A 216 -0.26 15.75 12.62
CA LEU A 216 0.37 16.70 13.54
C LEU A 216 0.37 16.20 15.00
N VAL A 217 -0.71 15.54 15.46
CA VAL A 217 -0.74 14.87 16.77
C VAL A 217 0.35 13.80 16.83
N SER A 218 0.55 13.04 15.74
CA SER A 218 1.57 11.98 15.70
C SER A 218 3.01 12.50 15.76
N ILE A 219 3.27 13.70 15.24
CA ILE A 219 4.61 14.30 15.18
C ILE A 219 4.90 15.19 16.39
N TYR A 220 3.92 16.00 16.81
CA TYR A 220 4.13 17.07 17.79
C TYR A 220 3.42 16.81 19.13
N GLY A 221 2.64 15.74 19.26
CA GLY A 221 1.94 15.38 20.50
C GLY A 221 0.85 16.36 20.92
N THR A 222 0.38 17.23 20.01
CA THR A 222 -0.65 18.22 20.31
C THR A 222 -2.01 17.53 20.51
N GLY A 223 -2.67 17.78 21.64
CA GLY A 223 -3.98 17.19 21.96
C GLY A 223 -5.07 17.66 21.00
N ASN A 224 -5.95 16.75 20.56
CA ASN A 224 -7.05 17.06 19.66
C ASN A 224 -8.18 17.80 20.42
N HIS A 225 -8.62 18.96 19.92
CA HIS A 225 -9.73 19.73 20.52
C HIS A 225 -10.97 19.69 19.60
N PRO A 226 -12.03 18.96 19.97
CA PRO A 226 -13.16 18.67 19.09
C PRO A 226 -14.08 19.87 18.79
N ASP A 227 -13.98 20.98 19.53
CA ASP A 227 -14.89 22.13 19.40
C ASP A 227 -14.44 23.19 18.37
N ARG A 228 -13.37 22.95 17.61
CA ARG A 228 -12.91 23.90 16.58
C ARG A 228 -13.53 23.58 15.22
N HIS A 229 -14.66 24.22 14.91
CA HIS A 229 -15.19 24.23 13.55
C HIS A 229 -14.29 25.06 12.63
N ILE A 230 -13.77 24.44 11.57
CA ILE A 230 -12.84 25.09 10.65
C ILE A 230 -13.56 25.36 9.33
N GLN A 231 -13.74 26.65 9.03
CA GLN A 231 -14.50 27.09 7.87
C GLN A 231 -13.66 27.21 6.59
N CYS A 232 -12.32 27.22 6.67
CA CYS A 232 -11.45 27.30 5.50
C CYS A 232 -10.01 26.81 5.77
N LEU A 233 -9.30 26.47 4.69
CA LEU A 233 -7.88 26.06 4.73
C LEU A 233 -6.97 27.12 5.37
N ALA A 234 -7.26 28.40 5.17
CA ALA A 234 -6.52 29.49 5.81
C ALA A 234 -6.63 29.44 7.34
N HIS A 235 -7.77 29.00 7.88
CA HIS A 235 -7.95 28.78 9.30
C HIS A 235 -7.14 27.55 9.77
N VAL A 236 -7.08 26.46 9.00
CA VAL A 236 -6.20 25.31 9.30
C VAL A 236 -4.74 25.76 9.38
N ILE A 237 -4.23 26.47 8.37
CA ILE A 237 -2.85 26.97 8.34
C ILE A 237 -2.57 27.88 9.54
N ASN A 238 -3.49 28.79 9.87
CA ASN A 238 -3.37 29.67 11.04
C ASN A 238 -3.28 28.87 12.35
N LEU A 239 -4.09 27.82 12.51
CA LEU A 239 -4.04 26.94 13.69
C LEU A 239 -2.72 26.17 13.79
N VAL A 240 -2.17 25.70 12.67
CA VAL A 240 -0.87 25.02 12.63
C VAL A 240 0.26 25.97 13.02
N VAL A 241 0.27 27.19 12.45
CA VAL A 241 1.25 28.22 12.80
C VAL A 241 1.16 28.61 14.28
N GLN A 242 -0.05 28.80 14.81
CA GLN A 242 -0.26 29.09 16.24
C GLN A 242 0.26 27.96 17.14
N ALA A 243 0.04 26.70 16.76
CA ALA A 243 0.53 25.54 17.52
C ALA A 243 2.06 25.45 17.53
N ILE A 244 2.71 25.72 16.39
CA ILE A 244 4.19 25.75 16.29
C ILE A 244 4.76 26.89 17.15
N LEU A 245 4.17 28.08 17.07
CA LEU A 245 4.64 29.25 17.84
C LEU A 245 4.43 29.11 19.35
N ALA A 246 3.39 28.42 19.80
CA ALA A 246 3.14 28.18 21.22
C ALA A 246 4.02 27.08 21.84
N GLY A 247 4.67 26.25 21.01
CA GLY A 247 5.59 25.20 21.43
C GLY A 247 7.07 25.61 21.45
N LEU A 248 7.39 26.84 21.04
CA LEU A 248 8.72 27.47 21.12
C LEU A 248 8.83 28.30 22.42
#